data_AF-A0A6S7J0K8-F1
#
_entry.id   AF-A0A6S7J0K8-F1
#
_cell.length_a   1.000
_cell.length_b   1.000
_cell.length_c   1.000
_cell.angle_alpha   90.00
_cell.angle_beta   90.00
_cell.angle_gamma   90.00
#
_symmetry.space_group_name_H-M   'P 1'
#
loop_
_entity.id
_entity.type
_entity.pdbx_description
1 polymer ?
#
loop_
_entity_poly.entity_id
_entity_poly.type
_entity_poly.pdbx_seq_one_letter_code
_entity_poly.pdbx_strand_id
1 'polypeptide(L)'
;MDELGEASYFLSSEKTEKSPENCLFAQYHSPQTDSMKKEIMKQLMGNDEDRTIRVLFATIAIGIGVNIPNVRHVIHIGVPRTMESYYQEIGRTGRDNKPARASLFFNGQDISTNKPGMTTEMRNFCLQETNCLRKELLVFLGSASCGSEIKLKYERHICCSNCFKVCKCLTCATNKELQIQTDRKLCEEPEPQPVRLVTDEQRVRIQALLKKYRIEAGKSGANFGGIDISTGLTIELIDLIVSKCDKINSAEELFAEFEMWDITHAQAFFKIISDCALGIEPSKTR
;
A
#
# COMPACT_ATOMS: atom_id res chain seq x y z
N MET A 1 -6.84 -5.26 -14.95
CA MET A 1 -6.88 -3.95 -15.63
C MET A 1 -8.32 -3.45 -15.83
N ASP A 2 -9.34 -4.29 -15.66
CA ASP A 2 -10.74 -3.91 -15.94
C ASP A 2 -11.42 -3.05 -14.86
N GLU A 3 -10.94 -3.06 -13.61
CA GLU A 3 -11.59 -2.33 -12.50
C GLU A 3 -11.38 -0.80 -12.54
N LEU A 4 -10.23 -0.33 -13.02
CA LEU A 4 -9.93 1.10 -13.08
C LEU A 4 -10.52 1.78 -14.33
N GLY A 5 -10.99 1.01 -15.32
CA GLY A 5 -11.69 1.51 -16.51
C GLY A 5 -11.07 2.75 -17.16
N GLU A 6 -11.86 3.81 -17.29
CA GLU A 6 -11.45 5.09 -17.90
C GLU A 6 -10.51 5.91 -16.99
N ALA A 7 -10.57 5.74 -15.67
CA ALA A 7 -9.71 6.42 -14.72
C ALA A 7 -8.24 5.99 -14.80
N SER A 8 -7.94 4.94 -15.56
CA SER A 8 -6.57 4.49 -15.86
C SER A 8 -5.86 5.38 -16.90
N TYR A 9 -6.59 6.23 -17.62
CA TYR A 9 -6.07 6.95 -18.79
C TYR A 9 -6.19 8.47 -18.63
N PHE A 10 -5.19 9.19 -19.13
CA PHE A 10 -5.25 10.63 -19.31
C PHE A 10 -6.01 10.93 -20.60
N LEU A 11 -7.30 11.25 -20.49
CA LEU A 11 -8.15 11.60 -21.62
C LEU A 11 -8.19 13.13 -21.74
N SER A 12 -7.41 13.70 -22.66
CA SER A 12 -7.39 15.14 -22.92
C SER A 12 -8.66 15.64 -23.65
N SER A 13 -9.44 14.72 -24.23
CA SER A 13 -10.77 14.94 -24.83
C SER A 13 -11.64 13.68 -24.76
N GLU A 14 -12.97 13.83 -24.87
CA GLU A 14 -13.96 12.72 -24.89
C GLU A 14 -13.72 11.68 -26.00
N LYS A 15 -12.84 11.95 -26.97
CA LYS A 15 -12.53 11.06 -28.12
C LYS A 15 -11.13 10.43 -28.06
N THR A 16 -10.41 10.59 -26.96
CA THR A 16 -9.04 10.07 -26.88
C THR A 16 -9.08 8.54 -26.74
N GLU A 17 -8.51 7.80 -27.69
CA GLU A 17 -8.48 6.34 -27.62
C GLU A 17 -7.63 5.82 -26.45
N LYS A 18 -8.06 4.69 -25.87
CA LYS A 18 -7.31 3.97 -24.83
C LYS A 18 -6.06 3.36 -25.45
N SER A 19 -4.95 4.09 -25.38
CA SER A 19 -3.64 3.64 -25.84
C SER A 19 -2.66 3.53 -24.66
N PRO A 20 -1.62 2.67 -24.75
CA PRO A 20 -0.55 2.61 -23.75
C PRO A 20 0.12 3.96 -23.48
N GLU A 21 0.11 4.85 -24.48
CA GLU A 21 0.69 6.20 -24.42
C GLU A 21 -0.08 7.13 -23.47
N ASN A 22 -1.39 6.89 -23.29
CA ASN A 22 -2.25 7.68 -22.41
C ASN A 22 -2.45 7.04 -21.04
N CYS A 23 -1.79 5.92 -20.74
CA CYS A 23 -1.98 5.22 -19.48
C CYS A 23 -1.27 5.94 -18.32
N LEU A 24 -2.01 6.20 -17.24
CA LEU A 24 -1.49 6.91 -16.06
C LEU A 24 -0.54 6.05 -15.22
N PHE A 25 -0.50 4.74 -15.46
CA PHE A 25 0.42 3.84 -14.79
C PHE A 25 1.13 2.89 -15.75
N ALA A 26 2.33 2.48 -15.38
CA ALA A 26 3.11 1.50 -16.13
C ALA A 26 3.75 0.48 -15.20
N GLN A 27 4.07 -0.70 -15.75
CA GLN A 27 4.88 -1.71 -15.08
C GLN A 27 6.25 -1.72 -15.73
N TYR A 28 7.31 -1.88 -14.95
CA TYR A 28 8.68 -2.00 -15.44
C TYR A 28 9.42 -3.14 -14.73
N HIS A 29 9.71 -4.19 -15.50
CA HIS A 29 10.44 -5.35 -15.00
C HIS A 29 11.20 -6.05 -16.13
N SER A 30 12.07 -7.00 -15.78
CA SER A 30 12.94 -7.68 -16.75
C SER A 30 12.17 -8.36 -17.90
N PRO A 31 11.09 -9.15 -17.67
CA PRO A 31 10.31 -9.76 -18.75
C PRO A 31 9.33 -8.76 -19.40
N GLN A 32 9.87 -7.75 -20.07
CA GLN A 32 9.13 -6.85 -20.95
C GLN A 32 9.93 -6.60 -22.23
N THR A 33 9.20 -6.32 -23.32
CA THR A 33 9.81 -6.03 -24.61
C THR A 33 10.62 -4.72 -24.56
N ASP A 34 11.68 -4.65 -25.35
CA ASP A 34 12.51 -3.44 -25.43
C ASP A 34 11.72 -2.23 -25.93
N SER A 35 10.72 -2.45 -26.79
CA SER A 35 9.80 -1.41 -27.25
C SER A 35 9.05 -0.77 -26.08
N MET A 36 8.44 -1.59 -25.22
CA MET A 36 7.71 -1.11 -24.04
C MET A 36 8.63 -0.37 -23.06
N LYS A 37 9.82 -0.92 -22.80
CA LYS A 37 10.81 -0.26 -21.93
C LYS A 37 11.22 1.10 -22.49
N LYS A 38 11.48 1.21 -23.80
CA LYS A 38 11.83 2.48 -24.46
C LYS A 38 10.70 3.50 -24.37
N GLU A 39 9.45 3.08 -24.55
CA GLU A 39 8.30 4.00 -24.48
C GLU A 39 8.08 4.51 -23.05
N ILE A 40 8.09 3.63 -22.05
CA ILE A 40 8.01 4.04 -20.64
C ILE A 40 9.14 5.01 -20.30
N MET A 41 10.36 4.71 -20.75
CA MET A 41 11.52 5.58 -20.53
C MET A 41 11.39 6.94 -21.21
N LYS A 42 10.87 6.98 -22.44
CA LYS A 42 10.59 8.21 -23.17
C LYS A 42 9.61 9.08 -22.40
N GLN A 43 8.51 8.52 -21.91
CA GLN A 43 7.52 9.27 -21.13
C GLN A 43 8.09 9.75 -19.79
N LEU A 44 8.86 8.92 -19.06
CA LEU A 44 9.43 9.32 -17.77
C LEU A 44 10.51 10.42 -17.92
N MET A 45 11.32 10.37 -18.98
CA MET A 45 12.42 11.32 -19.20
C MET A 45 12.03 12.53 -20.08
N GLY A 46 10.89 12.47 -20.76
CA GLY A 46 10.40 13.52 -21.64
C GLY A 46 10.04 14.82 -20.93
N ASN A 47 9.58 15.80 -21.71
CA ASN A 47 9.09 17.07 -21.18
C ASN A 47 7.77 16.85 -20.42
N ASP A 48 7.35 17.84 -19.61
CA ASP A 48 6.14 17.71 -18.80
C ASP A 48 4.87 17.48 -19.64
N GLU A 49 4.86 17.90 -20.90
CA GLU A 49 3.75 17.68 -21.85
C GLU A 49 3.68 16.23 -22.38
N ASP A 50 4.81 15.51 -22.38
CA ASP A 50 4.90 14.11 -22.84
C ASP A 50 4.69 13.10 -21.69
N ARG A 51 4.48 13.58 -20.47
CA ARG A 51 4.40 12.79 -19.23
C ARG A 51 2.96 12.46 -18.86
N THR A 52 2.47 11.32 -19.34
CA THR A 52 1.19 10.76 -18.92
C THR A 52 1.33 9.82 -17.71
N ILE A 53 2.41 9.03 -17.63
CA ILE A 53 2.67 8.12 -16.50
C ILE A 53 2.87 8.91 -15.19
N ARG A 54 1.99 8.63 -14.23
CA ARG A 54 2.00 9.17 -12.87
C ARG A 54 2.52 8.14 -11.85
N VAL A 55 2.24 6.86 -12.09
CA VAL A 55 2.61 5.76 -11.19
C VAL A 55 3.37 4.68 -11.95
N LEU A 56 4.51 4.26 -11.40
CA LEU A 56 5.35 3.24 -12.02
C LEU A 56 5.56 2.08 -11.05
N PHE A 57 5.06 0.91 -11.42
CA PHE A 57 5.29 -0.33 -10.70
C PHE A 57 6.60 -0.94 -11.19
N ALA A 58 7.65 -0.81 -10.39
CA ALA A 58 8.98 -1.19 -10.80
C ALA A 58 9.58 -2.26 -9.90
N THR A 59 10.31 -3.17 -10.50
CA THR A 59 11.31 -3.98 -9.79
C THR A 59 12.63 -3.21 -9.69
N ILE A 60 13.59 -3.73 -8.91
CA ILE A 60 14.95 -3.18 -8.76
C ILE A 60 15.63 -2.93 -10.14
N ALA A 61 15.18 -3.60 -11.19
CA ALA A 61 15.69 -3.49 -12.56
C ALA A 61 15.61 -2.09 -13.19
N ILE A 62 14.74 -1.18 -12.73
CA ILE A 62 14.79 0.24 -13.17
C ILE A 62 16.10 0.92 -12.77
N GLY A 63 16.79 0.39 -11.76
CA GLY A 63 17.78 1.14 -11.02
C GLY A 63 19.08 1.46 -11.77
N ILE A 64 19.46 0.67 -12.76
CA ILE A 64 20.80 0.82 -13.34
C ILE A 64 20.73 1.77 -14.54
N GLY A 65 21.27 2.98 -14.37
CA GLY A 65 21.53 3.92 -15.49
C GLY A 65 20.44 4.95 -15.80
N VAL A 66 19.33 4.98 -15.06
CA VAL A 66 18.21 5.90 -15.31
C VAL A 66 18.18 7.06 -14.32
N ASN A 67 18.12 8.30 -14.83
CA ASN A 67 18.00 9.52 -14.03
C ASN A 67 16.67 10.23 -14.31
N ILE A 68 15.64 9.93 -13.50
CA ILE A 68 14.35 10.64 -13.55
C ILE A 68 14.38 11.70 -12.43
N PRO A 69 14.55 12.99 -12.76
CA PRO A 69 14.87 14.01 -11.76
C PRO A 69 13.70 14.31 -10.80
N ASN A 70 12.47 14.12 -11.25
CA ASN A 70 11.25 14.62 -10.62
C ASN A 70 10.41 13.54 -9.91
N VAL A 71 11.03 12.43 -9.46
CA VAL A 71 10.32 11.42 -8.67
C VAL A 71 9.97 12.00 -7.29
N ARG A 72 8.67 12.10 -6.99
CA ARG A 72 8.14 12.69 -5.75
C ARG A 72 7.92 11.71 -4.61
N HIS A 73 7.60 10.47 -4.95
CA HIS A 73 7.29 9.45 -3.96
C HIS A 73 7.81 8.11 -4.42
N VAL A 74 8.63 7.47 -3.59
CA VAL A 74 9.00 6.06 -3.72
C VAL A 74 8.26 5.28 -2.65
N ILE A 75 7.53 4.25 -3.08
CA ILE A 75 6.78 3.34 -2.19
C ILE A 75 7.37 1.94 -2.33
N HIS A 76 7.89 1.42 -1.23
CA HIS A 76 8.33 0.04 -1.10
C HIS A 76 7.18 -0.80 -0.55
N ILE A 77 6.59 -1.62 -1.43
CA ILE A 77 5.57 -2.61 -1.06
C ILE A 77 6.22 -3.89 -0.50
N GLY A 78 7.51 -4.10 -0.78
CA GLY A 78 8.31 -5.17 -0.19
C GLY A 78 9.61 -4.63 0.37
N VAL A 79 10.05 -5.18 1.50
CA VAL A 79 11.28 -4.75 2.16
C VAL A 79 12.51 -5.12 1.33
N PRO A 80 13.38 -4.14 1.00
CA PRO A 80 14.68 -4.43 0.41
C PRO A 80 15.49 -5.38 1.29
N ARG A 81 16.36 -6.19 0.71
CA ARG A 81 17.13 -7.19 1.48
C ARG A 81 18.20 -6.55 2.36
N THR A 82 18.75 -5.43 1.90
CA THR A 82 19.82 -4.72 2.58
C THR A 82 19.49 -3.24 2.70
N MET A 83 20.12 -2.60 3.69
CA MET A 83 19.96 -1.17 3.95
C MET A 83 20.65 -0.33 2.85
N GLU A 84 21.69 -0.85 2.19
CA GLU A 84 22.27 -0.25 0.97
C GLU A 84 21.27 -0.25 -0.19
N SER A 85 20.59 -1.38 -0.45
CA SER A 85 19.56 -1.46 -1.49
C SER A 85 18.46 -0.44 -1.22
N TYR A 86 17.95 -0.39 0.01
CA TYR A 86 16.96 0.60 0.41
C TYR A 86 17.45 2.04 0.16
N TYR A 87 18.66 2.36 0.60
CA TYR A 87 19.25 3.70 0.41
C TYR A 87 19.39 4.08 -1.07
N GLN A 88 19.88 3.17 -1.91
CA GLN A 88 20.03 3.43 -3.35
C GLN A 88 18.68 3.61 -4.06
N GLU A 89 17.67 2.85 -3.65
CA GLU A 89 16.33 2.89 -4.22
C GLU A 89 15.60 4.19 -3.87
N ILE A 90 15.61 4.59 -2.59
CA ILE A 90 15.00 5.86 -2.17
C ILE A 90 15.79 7.07 -2.69
N GLY A 91 17.10 6.96 -2.89
CA GLY A 91 17.97 8.03 -3.41
C GLY A 91 17.68 8.48 -4.86
N ARG A 92 16.66 7.89 -5.50
CA ARG A 92 16.13 8.33 -6.80
C ARG A 92 15.12 9.45 -6.69
N THR A 93 14.53 9.63 -5.52
CA THR A 93 13.50 10.64 -5.29
C THR A 93 14.15 12.02 -5.06
N GLY A 94 13.51 13.08 -5.53
CA GLY A 94 13.92 14.45 -5.19
C GLY A 94 15.25 14.93 -5.80
N ARG A 95 15.68 14.39 -6.94
CA ARG A 95 16.94 14.79 -7.61
C ARG A 95 16.91 16.20 -8.19
N ASP A 96 15.72 16.78 -8.35
CA ASP A 96 15.48 18.19 -8.62
C ASP A 96 15.54 19.10 -7.38
N ASN A 97 16.02 18.58 -6.24
CA ASN A 97 16.11 19.26 -4.94
C ASN A 97 14.76 19.72 -4.35
N LYS A 98 13.64 19.26 -4.92
CA LYS A 98 12.30 19.51 -4.37
C LYS A 98 11.97 18.45 -3.31
N PRO A 99 11.12 18.79 -2.32
CA PRO A 99 10.68 17.83 -1.31
C PRO A 99 10.11 16.56 -1.94
N ALA A 100 10.46 15.43 -1.34
CA ALA A 100 10.07 14.12 -1.81
C ALA A 100 9.94 13.15 -0.63
N ARG A 101 9.22 12.06 -0.85
CA ARG A 101 8.84 11.09 0.18
C ARG A 101 9.32 9.69 -0.17
N ALA A 102 9.79 8.97 0.85
CA ALA A 102 9.98 7.54 0.78
C ALA A 102 9.05 6.88 1.79
N SER A 103 8.35 5.82 1.41
CA SER A 103 7.47 5.06 2.29
C SER A 103 7.79 3.58 2.17
N LEU A 104 7.97 2.91 3.30
CA LEU A 104 8.29 1.50 3.38
C LEU A 104 7.19 0.79 4.17
N PHE A 105 6.48 -0.10 3.49
CA PHE A 105 5.50 -0.98 4.10
C PHE A 105 6.14 -2.34 4.31
N PHE A 106 5.88 -2.94 5.47
CA PHE A 106 6.41 -4.25 5.81
C PHE A 106 5.52 -4.97 6.82
N ASN A 107 5.59 -6.29 6.80
CA ASN A 107 5.05 -7.14 7.85
C ASN A 107 6.16 -8.03 8.45
N GLY A 108 5.82 -8.84 9.45
CA GLY A 108 6.78 -9.74 10.10
C GLY A 108 7.39 -10.79 9.16
N GLN A 109 6.65 -11.24 8.14
CA GLN A 109 7.17 -12.17 7.14
C GLN A 109 8.20 -11.50 6.23
N ASP A 110 8.03 -10.21 5.95
CA ASP A 110 8.92 -9.47 5.07
C ASP A 110 10.32 -9.26 5.65
N ILE A 111 10.41 -9.09 6.97
CA ILE A 111 11.66 -8.91 7.72
C ILE A 111 12.15 -10.19 8.40
N SER A 112 11.57 -11.34 8.03
CA SER A 112 11.96 -12.63 8.59
C SER A 112 13.43 -12.94 8.32
N THR A 113 14.14 -13.45 9.33
CA THR A 113 15.54 -13.90 9.21
C THR A 113 15.71 -15.05 8.24
N ASN A 114 14.64 -15.81 7.97
CA ASN A 114 14.66 -16.92 7.02
C ASN A 114 14.56 -16.44 5.57
N LYS A 115 14.30 -15.15 5.34
CA LYS A 115 14.19 -14.59 3.99
C LYS A 115 15.60 -14.46 3.38
N PRO A 116 15.91 -15.13 2.26
CA PRO A 116 17.26 -15.14 1.72
C PRO A 116 17.80 -13.74 1.43
N GLY A 117 19.00 -13.46 1.93
CA GLY A 117 19.69 -12.18 1.78
C GLY A 117 19.22 -11.07 2.73
N MET A 118 18.23 -11.32 3.60
CA MET A 118 17.78 -10.32 4.57
C MET A 118 18.88 -10.03 5.60
N THR A 119 19.24 -8.76 5.74
CA THR A 119 20.26 -8.30 6.68
C THR A 119 19.66 -7.92 8.02
N THR A 120 20.46 -8.05 9.09
CA THR A 120 20.03 -7.68 10.45
C THR A 120 19.83 -6.17 10.56
N GLU A 121 20.66 -5.39 9.88
CA GLU A 121 20.63 -3.94 9.81
C GLU A 121 19.31 -3.44 9.21
N MET A 122 18.90 -4.01 8.07
CA MET A 122 17.62 -3.65 7.43
C MET A 122 16.42 -4.01 8.31
N ARG A 123 16.47 -5.18 8.96
CA ARG A 123 15.43 -5.59 9.92
C ARG A 123 15.34 -4.61 11.09
N ASN A 124 16.47 -4.24 11.69
CA ASN A 124 16.53 -3.30 12.80
C ASN A 124 16.05 -1.91 12.39
N PHE A 125 16.37 -1.49 11.16
CA PHE A 125 15.87 -0.24 10.58
C PHE A 125 14.34 -0.22 10.48
N CYS A 126 13.72 -1.31 10.02
CA CYS A 126 12.26 -1.43 9.96
C CYS A 126 11.61 -1.37 11.36
N LEU A 127 12.21 -2.04 12.34
CA LEU A 127 11.68 -2.15 13.71
C LEU A 127 11.94 -0.91 14.58
N GLN A 128 12.68 0.08 14.08
CA GLN A 128 13.02 1.27 14.85
C GLN A 128 11.84 2.25 14.93
N GLU A 129 11.34 2.50 16.14
CA GLU A 129 10.21 3.40 16.38
C GLU A 129 10.58 4.75 17.02
N THR A 130 11.78 4.84 17.60
CA THR A 130 12.18 5.96 18.47
C THR A 130 13.23 6.84 17.83
N ASN A 131 14.29 6.25 17.29
CA ASN A 131 15.39 7.02 16.71
C ASN A 131 15.00 7.64 15.36
N CYS A 132 15.65 8.76 15.04
CA CYS A 132 15.53 9.38 13.72
C CYS A 132 16.02 8.43 12.63
N LEU A 133 15.14 8.04 11.70
CA LEU A 133 15.49 7.15 10.59
C LEU A 133 16.64 7.69 9.72
N ARG A 134 16.79 9.02 9.61
CA ARG A 134 17.93 9.61 8.89
C ARG A 134 19.25 9.39 9.64
N LYS A 135 19.22 9.45 10.97
CA LYS A 135 20.41 9.20 11.78
C LYS A 135 20.84 7.74 11.64
N GLU A 136 19.89 6.81 11.70
CA GLU A 136 20.15 5.38 11.45
C GLU A 136 20.79 5.15 10.08
N LEU A 137 20.23 5.75 9.01
CA LEU A 137 20.81 5.70 7.66
C LEU A 137 22.23 6.27 7.58
N LEU A 138 22.48 7.42 8.20
CA LEU A 138 23.80 8.05 8.18
C LEU A 138 24.85 7.24 8.95
N VAL A 139 24.49 6.71 10.12
CA VAL A 139 25.36 5.85 10.92
C VAL A 139 25.73 4.59 10.14
N PHE A 140 24.75 3.98 9.48
CA PHE A 140 24.97 2.82 8.62
C PHE A 140 25.96 3.11 7.48
N LEU A 141 25.89 4.30 6.86
CA LEU A 141 26.81 4.73 5.80
C LEU A 141 28.21 5.14 6.32
N GLY A 142 28.53 4.85 7.58
CA GLY A 142 29.84 5.14 8.17
C GLY A 142 30.02 6.59 8.60
N SER A 143 28.94 7.38 8.69
CA SER A 143 29.02 8.71 9.31
C SER A 143 29.31 8.52 10.80
N ALA A 144 30.47 9.01 11.26
CA ALA A 144 30.78 9.07 12.69
C ALA A 144 29.59 9.70 13.40
N SER A 145 29.04 8.97 14.38
CA SER A 145 27.85 9.33 15.16
C SER A 145 27.75 10.85 15.27
N CYS A 146 26.82 11.46 14.55
CA CYS A 146 26.66 12.91 14.56
C CYS A 146 26.27 13.31 15.98
N GLY A 147 27.28 13.61 16.81
CA GLY A 147 27.17 13.93 18.22
C GLY A 147 26.67 15.35 18.44
N SER A 148 26.68 16.16 17.39
CA SER A 148 25.89 17.37 17.28
C SER A 148 24.48 17.02 16.85
N GLU A 149 23.47 17.60 17.50
CA GLU A 149 22.12 17.69 16.94
C GLU A 149 22.24 18.05 15.45
N ILE A 150 21.82 17.15 14.55
CA ILE A 150 21.66 17.50 13.13
C ILE A 150 20.51 18.51 13.11
N LYS A 151 20.83 19.79 13.29
CA LYS A 151 19.93 20.90 13.06
C LYS A 151 19.76 20.98 11.55
N LEU A 152 18.77 20.25 11.06
CA LEU A 152 18.29 20.33 9.70
C LEU A 152 17.99 21.81 9.42
N LYS A 153 18.81 22.43 8.56
CA LYS A 153 18.72 23.84 8.15
C LYS A 153 17.59 24.02 7.12
N TYR A 154 16.40 23.51 7.43
CA TYR A 154 15.22 23.63 6.58
C TYR A 154 14.13 24.41 7.32
N GLU A 155 13.66 25.49 6.70
CA GLU A 155 12.56 26.34 7.18
C GLU A 155 11.20 25.62 7.17
N ARG A 156 11.14 24.38 6.67
CA ARG A 156 9.94 23.54 6.61
C ARG A 156 10.25 22.14 7.16
N HIS A 157 9.37 21.60 8.00
CA HIS A 157 9.57 20.29 8.64
C HIS A 157 9.43 19.12 7.65
N ILE A 158 10.56 18.63 7.14
CA ILE A 158 10.65 17.38 6.35
C ILE A 158 11.04 16.24 7.31
N CYS A 159 10.29 16.03 8.39
CA CYS A 159 10.61 15.02 9.41
C CYS A 159 10.49 13.59 8.87
N CYS A 160 11.25 12.65 9.45
CA CYS A 160 10.95 11.23 9.28
C CYS A 160 9.74 10.85 10.16
N SER A 161 9.16 9.67 9.96
CA SER A 161 8.00 9.19 10.72
C SER A 161 8.22 9.24 12.24
N ASN A 162 9.38 8.81 12.72
CA ASN A 162 9.68 8.79 14.16
C ASN A 162 9.83 10.20 14.74
N CYS A 163 10.57 11.08 14.06
CA CYS A 163 10.70 12.48 14.49
C CYS A 163 9.38 13.25 14.42
N PHE A 164 8.50 12.89 13.48
CA PHE A 164 7.18 13.51 13.35
C PHE A 164 6.33 13.28 14.60
N LYS A 165 6.37 12.08 15.20
CA LYS A 165 5.61 11.73 16.41
C LYS A 165 5.90 12.66 17.61
N VAL A 166 7.13 13.16 17.73
CA VAL A 166 7.59 14.01 18.84
C VAL A 166 7.78 15.48 18.42
N CYS A 167 7.36 15.84 17.21
CA CYS A 167 7.54 17.18 16.66
C CYS A 167 6.58 18.19 17.30
N LYS A 168 7.10 19.34 17.75
CA LYS A 168 6.32 20.41 18.42
C LYS A 168 6.18 21.71 17.61
N CYS A 169 6.51 21.71 16.33
CA CYS A 169 6.46 22.94 15.54
C CYS A 169 5.02 23.27 15.08
N LEU A 170 4.76 24.56 14.84
CA LEU A 170 3.46 25.02 14.33
C LEU A 170 3.10 24.38 12.98
N THR A 171 4.07 24.13 12.09
CA THR A 171 3.82 23.55 10.75
C THR A 171 3.43 22.08 10.77
N CYS A 172 3.92 21.29 11.74
CA CYS A 172 3.47 19.90 11.94
C CYS A 172 2.18 19.83 12.76
N ALA A 173 1.92 20.82 13.62
CA ALA A 173 0.65 20.95 14.33
C ALA A 173 -0.51 21.23 13.36
N THR A 174 -0.27 21.96 12.26
CA THR A 174 -1.22 22.19 11.15
C THR A 174 -1.21 21.08 10.09
N ASN A 175 -0.06 20.45 9.80
CA ASN A 175 0.03 19.24 8.97
C ASN A 175 -0.39 17.95 9.71
N LYS A 176 -1.36 18.02 10.64
CA LYS A 176 -2.06 16.81 11.10
C LYS A 176 -2.78 16.10 9.95
N GLU A 177 -3.04 16.81 8.85
CA GLU A 177 -3.81 16.38 7.67
C GLU A 177 -2.97 16.27 6.39
N LEU A 178 -1.77 15.67 6.48
CA LEU A 178 -1.26 14.86 5.36
C LEU A 178 -1.41 13.36 5.70
N GLN A 179 -2.44 13.05 6.48
CA GLN A 179 -3.22 11.85 6.23
C GLN A 179 -3.58 11.91 4.74
N ILE A 180 -3.43 10.79 4.04
CA ILE A 180 -4.18 10.57 2.80
C ILE A 180 -5.59 11.05 3.14
N GLN A 181 -6.11 12.07 2.45
CA GLN A 181 -7.52 12.41 2.53
C GLN A 181 -8.26 11.21 1.95
N THR A 182 -8.46 10.18 2.77
CA THR A 182 -9.73 9.48 2.75
C THR A 182 -10.65 10.50 3.39
N ASP A 183 -11.57 11.06 2.61
CA ASP A 183 -12.68 11.84 3.16
C ASP A 183 -13.52 10.91 4.05
N ARG A 184 -13.01 10.56 5.23
CA ARG A 184 -13.80 10.04 6.31
C ARG A 184 -14.53 11.25 6.87
N LYS A 185 -15.67 11.57 6.25
CA LYS A 185 -16.77 12.16 7.00
C LYS A 185 -16.87 11.34 8.29
N LEU A 186 -16.62 11.98 9.42
CA LEU A 186 -17.03 11.46 10.71
C LEU A 186 -18.54 11.30 10.60
N CYS A 187 -18.98 10.07 10.34
CA CYS A 187 -20.39 9.75 10.39
C CYS A 187 -20.85 10.02 11.82
N GLU A 188 -21.90 10.84 11.93
CA GLU A 188 -22.72 10.90 13.14
C GLU A 188 -23.05 9.47 13.57
N GLU A 189 -23.04 9.20 14.88
CA GLU A 189 -23.32 7.86 15.40
C GLU A 189 -24.64 7.36 14.77
N PRO A 190 -24.60 6.29 13.96
CA PRO A 190 -25.80 5.82 13.27
C PRO A 190 -26.81 5.38 14.31
N GLU A 191 -28.09 5.64 14.05
CA GLU A 191 -29.19 5.08 14.82
C GLU A 191 -28.97 3.58 15.03
N PRO A 192 -29.27 3.02 16.22
CA PRO A 192 -29.02 1.63 16.53
C PRO A 192 -29.66 0.71 15.48
N GLN A 193 -28.80 0.19 14.59
CA GLN A 193 -29.22 -0.68 13.52
C GLN A 193 -29.63 -2.05 14.10
N PRO A 194 -30.58 -2.75 13.46
CA PRO A 194 -31.02 -4.07 13.93
C PRO A 194 -29.83 -5.03 14.00
N VAL A 195 -29.55 -5.52 15.20
CA VAL A 195 -28.50 -6.51 15.46
C VAL A 195 -29.00 -7.87 15.01
N ARG A 196 -28.29 -8.52 14.09
CA ARG A 196 -28.57 -9.93 13.77
C ARG A 196 -28.07 -10.81 14.92
N LEU A 197 -28.88 -11.77 15.34
CA LEU A 197 -28.45 -12.73 16.35
C LEU A 197 -27.49 -13.75 15.72
N VAL A 198 -26.23 -13.76 16.16
CA VAL A 198 -25.22 -14.72 15.72
C VAL A 198 -24.71 -15.48 16.93
N THR A 199 -24.92 -16.79 16.97
CA THR A 199 -24.42 -17.66 18.04
C THR A 199 -22.91 -17.88 17.93
N ASP A 200 -22.26 -18.30 19.01
CA ASP A 200 -20.83 -18.60 19.00
C ASP A 200 -20.47 -19.72 18.00
N GLU A 201 -21.33 -20.73 17.86
CA GLU A 201 -21.18 -21.77 16.84
C GLU A 201 -21.24 -21.20 15.42
N GLN A 202 -22.16 -20.27 15.16
CA GLN A 202 -22.24 -19.57 13.88
C GLN A 202 -21.02 -18.69 13.64
N ARG A 203 -20.47 -18.01 14.65
CA ARG A 203 -19.24 -17.20 14.52
C ARG A 203 -18.04 -18.07 14.13
N VAL A 204 -17.86 -19.22 14.78
CA VAL A 204 -16.80 -20.19 14.43
C VAL A 204 -16.97 -20.67 12.99
N ARG A 205 -18.20 -20.96 12.57
CA ARG A 205 -18.50 -21.38 11.19
C ARG A 205 -18.20 -20.28 10.17
N ILE A 206 -18.63 -19.04 10.44
CA ILE A 206 -18.34 -17.87 9.59
C ILE A 206 -16.83 -17.71 9.45
N GLN A 207 -16.09 -17.73 10.56
CA GLN A 207 -14.63 -17.58 10.55
C GLN A 207 -13.96 -18.65 9.66
N ALA A 208 -14.40 -19.91 9.76
CA ALA A 208 -13.88 -21.00 8.94
C ALA A 208 -14.17 -20.80 7.44
N LEU A 209 -15.39 -20.37 7.09
CA LEU A 209 -15.79 -20.13 5.71
C LEU A 209 -15.08 -18.92 5.09
N LEU A 210 -14.90 -17.83 5.84
CA LEU A 210 -14.14 -16.66 5.39
C LEU A 210 -12.66 -17.00 5.17
N LYS A 211 -12.05 -17.77 6.09
CA LYS A 211 -10.67 -18.27 5.92
C LYS A 211 -10.54 -19.18 4.70
N LYS A 212 -11.55 -20.00 4.41
CA LYS A 212 -11.60 -20.82 3.20
C LYS A 212 -11.70 -19.96 1.93
N TYR A 213 -12.61 -18.98 1.90
CA TYR A 213 -12.75 -18.05 0.79
C TYR A 213 -11.43 -17.30 0.51
N ARG A 214 -10.75 -16.82 1.56
CA ARG A 214 -9.43 -16.18 1.44
C ARG A 214 -8.42 -17.06 0.70
N ILE A 215 -8.37 -18.36 1.01
CA ILE A 215 -7.46 -19.31 0.35
C ILE A 215 -7.86 -19.51 -1.12
N GLU A 216 -9.16 -19.53 -1.43
CA GLU A 216 -9.67 -19.69 -2.79
C GLU A 216 -9.41 -18.43 -3.65
N ALA A 217 -9.66 -17.24 -3.11
CA ALA A 217 -9.33 -15.97 -3.74
C ALA A 217 -7.81 -15.82 -4.00
N GLY A 218 -6.98 -16.38 -3.11
CA GLY A 218 -5.54 -16.45 -3.29
C GLY A 218 -5.07 -17.36 -4.43
N LYS A 219 -5.93 -18.24 -4.96
CA LYS A 219 -5.63 -19.15 -6.09
C LYS A 219 -6.11 -18.61 -7.44
N SER A 220 -7.02 -17.65 -7.46
CA SER A 220 -7.50 -17.03 -8.69
C SER A 220 -6.51 -15.99 -9.19
N GLY A 221 -5.72 -16.32 -10.21
CA GLY A 221 -4.91 -15.36 -10.97
C GLY A 221 -3.39 -15.43 -10.74
N ALA A 222 -2.66 -14.68 -11.58
CA ALA A 222 -1.23 -14.46 -11.42
C ALA A 222 -0.98 -13.44 -10.31
N ASN A 223 -0.97 -13.92 -9.07
CA ASN A 223 -0.85 -13.07 -7.89
C ASN A 223 0.60 -12.60 -7.68
N PHE A 224 0.78 -11.30 -7.48
CA PHE A 224 2.04 -10.70 -7.08
C PHE A 224 2.09 -10.59 -5.55
N GLY A 225 2.95 -11.38 -4.90
CA GLY A 225 3.07 -11.39 -3.43
C GLY A 225 2.23 -12.48 -2.76
N GLY A 226 2.15 -12.44 -1.42
CA GLY A 226 1.31 -13.35 -0.64
C GLY A 226 -0.18 -13.00 -0.75
N ILE A 227 -1.05 -13.94 -0.35
CA ILE A 227 -2.52 -13.80 -0.41
C ILE A 227 -3.01 -12.46 0.20
N ASP A 228 -2.39 -12.04 1.31
CA ASP A 228 -2.73 -10.78 1.98
C ASP A 228 -2.50 -9.55 1.09
N ILE A 229 -1.42 -9.55 0.32
CA ILE A 229 -1.04 -8.43 -0.55
C ILE A 229 -1.84 -8.48 -1.86
N SER A 230 -2.14 -9.68 -2.36
CA SER A 230 -2.86 -9.81 -3.62
C SER A 230 -4.36 -9.59 -3.49
N THR A 231 -4.95 -9.90 -2.33
CA THR A 231 -6.41 -9.81 -2.12
C THR A 231 -6.82 -8.74 -1.10
N GLY A 232 -5.90 -8.24 -0.29
CA GLY A 232 -6.22 -7.39 0.87
C GLY A 232 -6.91 -8.13 2.03
N LEU A 233 -7.14 -9.46 1.90
CA LEU A 233 -7.88 -10.25 2.88
C LEU A 233 -6.93 -10.87 3.93
N THR A 234 -6.57 -10.10 4.96
CA THR A 234 -5.73 -10.62 6.05
C THR A 234 -6.50 -11.48 7.05
N ILE A 235 -5.79 -12.29 7.84
CA ILE A 235 -6.42 -13.08 8.91
C ILE A 235 -6.97 -12.14 9.99
N GLU A 236 -6.24 -11.07 10.30
CA GLU A 236 -6.63 -10.05 11.27
C GLU A 236 -7.90 -9.31 10.85
N LEU A 237 -8.04 -9.02 9.54
CA LEU A 237 -9.26 -8.44 8.99
C LEU A 237 -10.45 -9.39 9.14
N ILE A 238 -10.27 -10.68 8.83
CA ILE A 238 -11.32 -11.69 9.00
C ILE A 238 -11.73 -11.79 10.46
N ASP A 239 -10.78 -11.85 11.39
CA ASP A 239 -11.06 -11.98 12.81
C ASP A 239 -11.79 -10.73 13.34
N LEU A 240 -11.42 -9.54 12.86
CA LEU A 240 -12.12 -8.28 13.16
C LEU A 240 -13.56 -8.28 12.64
N ILE A 241 -13.78 -8.72 11.39
CA ILE A 241 -15.13 -8.85 10.80
C ILE A 241 -15.99 -9.84 11.60
N VAL A 242 -15.43 -11.00 11.96
CA VAL A 242 -16.13 -12.02 12.77
C VAL A 242 -16.49 -11.48 14.15
N SER A 243 -15.63 -10.65 14.76
CA SER A 243 -15.93 -10.03 16.05
C SER A 243 -17.13 -9.09 16.01
N LYS A 244 -17.40 -8.48 14.85
CA LYS A 244 -18.49 -7.50 14.63
C LYS A 244 -19.64 -8.02 13.75
N CYS A 245 -19.64 -9.30 13.38
CA CYS A 245 -20.58 -9.83 12.37
C CYS A 245 -22.06 -9.73 12.76
N ASP A 246 -22.38 -9.48 14.03
CA ASP A 246 -23.72 -9.19 14.53
C ASP A 246 -24.26 -7.80 14.13
N LYS A 247 -23.37 -6.88 13.77
CA LYS A 247 -23.71 -5.48 13.42
C LYS A 247 -23.67 -5.19 11.92
N ILE A 248 -23.20 -6.15 11.13
CA ILE A 248 -22.97 -5.98 9.69
C ILE A 248 -24.25 -6.27 8.92
N ASN A 249 -24.79 -5.26 8.24
CA ASN A 249 -26.09 -5.31 7.58
C ASN A 249 -26.02 -5.19 6.06
N SER A 250 -24.88 -4.79 5.49
CA SER A 250 -24.70 -4.79 4.03
C SER A 250 -23.25 -5.03 3.59
N ALA A 251 -23.07 -5.30 2.29
CA ALA A 251 -21.75 -5.42 1.69
C ALA A 251 -21.04 -4.06 1.59
N GLU A 252 -21.79 -2.98 1.40
CA GLU A 252 -21.28 -1.60 1.35
C GLU A 252 -20.72 -1.17 2.71
N GLU A 253 -21.36 -1.57 3.81
CA GLU A 253 -20.85 -1.36 5.16
C GLU A 253 -19.54 -2.11 5.40
N LEU A 254 -19.47 -3.38 4.99
CA LEU A 254 -18.22 -4.16 5.02
C LEU A 254 -17.10 -3.47 4.24
N PHE A 255 -17.42 -3.02 3.03
CA PHE A 255 -16.48 -2.35 2.15
C PHE A 255 -15.95 -1.05 2.77
N ALA A 256 -16.84 -0.22 3.31
CA ALA A 256 -16.49 1.09 3.86
C ALA A 256 -15.86 1.05 5.26
N GLU A 257 -16.42 0.27 6.20
CA GLU A 257 -15.97 0.27 7.61
C GLU A 257 -14.66 -0.52 7.78
N PHE A 258 -14.49 -1.60 7.02
CA PHE A 258 -13.34 -2.51 7.15
C PHE A 258 -12.28 -2.30 6.05
N GLU A 259 -12.40 -1.23 5.26
CA GLU A 259 -11.45 -0.84 4.21
C GLU A 259 -11.10 -1.98 3.24
N MET A 260 -12.10 -2.78 2.86
CA MET A 260 -11.90 -3.84 1.87
C MET A 260 -11.55 -3.21 0.51
N TRP A 261 -10.59 -3.79 -0.20
CA TRP A 261 -10.09 -3.19 -1.44
C TRP A 261 -10.99 -3.47 -2.65
N ASP A 262 -11.82 -4.51 -2.57
CA ASP A 262 -12.73 -4.93 -3.62
C ASP A 262 -14.12 -5.21 -3.04
N ILE A 263 -15.13 -4.57 -3.64
CA ILE A 263 -16.54 -4.72 -3.27
C ILE A 263 -17.04 -6.14 -3.53
N THR A 264 -16.47 -6.88 -4.49
CA THR A 264 -16.85 -8.27 -4.76
C THR A 264 -16.48 -9.19 -3.59
N HIS A 265 -15.34 -8.94 -2.94
CA HIS A 265 -14.97 -9.62 -1.70
C HIS A 265 -15.94 -9.26 -0.57
N ALA A 266 -16.32 -7.99 -0.44
CA ALA A 266 -17.29 -7.55 0.57
C ALA A 266 -18.67 -8.22 0.37
N GLN A 267 -19.13 -8.34 -0.88
CA GLN A 267 -20.37 -9.05 -1.22
C GLN A 267 -20.30 -10.54 -0.88
N ALA A 268 -19.17 -11.21 -1.18
CA ALA A 268 -18.98 -12.60 -0.83
C ALA A 268 -18.95 -12.83 0.69
N PHE A 269 -18.26 -11.96 1.43
CA PHE A 269 -18.22 -11.99 2.89
C PHE A 269 -19.61 -11.78 3.49
N PHE A 270 -20.34 -10.77 3.01
CA PHE A 270 -21.70 -10.48 3.45
C PHE A 270 -22.64 -11.67 3.23
N LYS A 271 -22.52 -12.34 2.08
CA LYS A 271 -23.29 -13.54 1.76
C LYS A 271 -22.99 -14.69 2.72
N ILE A 272 -21.70 -14.99 2.97
CA ILE A 272 -21.28 -16.03 3.91
C ILE A 272 -21.82 -15.75 5.32
N ILE A 273 -21.69 -14.50 5.76
CA ILE A 273 -22.19 -14.02 7.04
C ILE A 273 -23.71 -14.25 7.09
N SER A 274 -24.47 -13.76 6.11
CA SER A 274 -25.94 -13.86 6.03
C SER A 274 -26.46 -15.29 6.00
N ASP A 275 -25.89 -16.14 5.14
CA ASP A 275 -26.28 -17.55 5.00
C ASP A 275 -26.09 -18.29 6.33
N CYS A 276 -24.98 -18.04 7.05
CA CYS A 276 -24.72 -18.67 8.34
C CYS A 276 -25.69 -18.21 9.44
N ALA A 277 -26.11 -16.93 9.47
CA ALA A 277 -27.11 -16.47 10.44
C ALA A 277 -28.47 -17.11 10.21
N LEU A 278 -28.87 -17.26 8.94
CA LEU A 278 -30.14 -17.85 8.55
C LEU A 278 -30.15 -19.38 8.66
N GLY A 279 -29.01 -20.00 9.01
CA GLY A 279 -28.87 -21.45 9.08
C GLY A 279 -28.93 -22.14 7.71
N ILE A 280 -28.71 -21.38 6.63
CA ILE A 280 -28.74 -21.89 5.25
C ILE A 280 -27.43 -22.63 4.99
N GLU A 281 -27.51 -23.89 4.57
CA GLU A 281 -26.32 -24.61 4.13
C GLU A 281 -25.83 -24.08 2.77
N PRO A 282 -24.51 -23.91 2.57
CA PRO A 282 -23.98 -23.47 1.30
C PRO A 282 -24.36 -24.50 0.22
N SER A 283 -25.11 -24.04 -0.79
CA SER A 283 -25.43 -24.86 -1.96
C SER A 283 -24.14 -25.42 -2.53
N LYS A 284 -24.02 -26.74 -2.61
CA LYS A 284 -22.92 -27.40 -3.33
C LYS A 284 -23.01 -27.00 -4.81
N THR A 285 -22.38 -25.89 -5.18
CA THR A 285 -22.10 -25.59 -6.58
C THR A 285 -21.15 -26.66 -7.10
N ARG A 286 -21.64 -27.37 -8.11
CA ARG A 286 -21.02 -28.49 -8.80
C ARG A 286 -19.95 -28.02 -9.78
#